data_AF-A0A382E2S5-F1
#
_entry.id   AF-A0A382E2S5-F1
#
_cell.length_a   1.000
_cell.length_b   1.000
_cell.length_c   1.000
_cell.angle_alpha   90.00
_cell.angle_beta   90.00
_cell.angle_gamma   90.00
#
_symmetry.space_group_name_H-M   'P 1'
#
loop_
_entity.id
_entity.type
_entity.pdbx_description
1 polymer ?
#
loop_
_entity_poly.entity_id
_entity_poly.type
_entity_poly.pdbx_seq_one_letter_code
_entity_poly.pdbx_strand_id
1 'polypeptide(L)'
;MTHHHHHDHGDHTHEPFASPGDFASRSGPDPGRDFAQRAFTVGIGGPVGSGKTALVQALCERLRSDFSLGVVTNDIFTREDADFLLRHEALESERIIGVETGG
;
A
#
# COMPACT_ATOMS: atom_id res chain seq x y z
N MET A 1 2.31 40.15 21.65
CA MET A 1 2.55 39.78 20.24
C MET A 1 2.22 38.31 20.11
N THR A 2 1.06 38.03 19.53
CA THR A 2 0.51 36.71 19.22
C THR A 2 1.17 36.14 17.97
N HIS A 3 1.56 34.86 18.00
CA HIS A 3 1.74 34.07 16.79
C HIS A 3 0.88 32.82 16.90
N HIS A 4 -0.30 32.88 16.26
CA HIS A 4 -1.12 31.71 15.95
C HIS A 4 -0.57 31.09 14.66
N HIS A 5 -0.10 29.85 14.73
CA HIS A 5 0.08 29.01 13.56
C HIS A 5 -1.17 28.15 13.39
N HIS A 6 -1.95 28.46 12.37
CA HIS A 6 -3.12 27.69 11.94
C HIS A 6 -2.62 26.59 11.02
N HIS A 7 -2.49 25.37 11.52
CA HIS A 7 -2.35 24.18 10.69
C HIS A 7 -3.74 23.59 10.50
N ASP A 8 -4.29 23.79 9.31
CA ASP A 8 -5.49 23.10 8.82
C ASP A 8 -5.12 21.63 8.57
N HIS A 9 -5.07 20.85 9.65
CA HIS A 9 -5.09 19.41 9.55
C HIS A 9 -6.53 19.03 9.24
N GLY A 10 -6.77 18.60 7.99
CA GLY A 10 -8.06 18.04 7.58
C GLY A 10 -8.56 17.03 8.61
N ASP A 11 -9.86 16.96 8.78
CA ASP A 11 -10.53 16.11 9.79
C ASP A 11 -10.13 14.64 9.63
N HIS A 12 -9.16 14.16 10.43
CA HIS A 12 -8.90 12.74 10.63
C HIS A 12 -9.43 12.35 12.01
N THR A 13 -10.58 11.69 12.04
CA THR A 13 -11.09 11.05 13.25
C THR A 13 -10.26 9.81 13.56
N HIS A 14 -9.44 9.88 14.62
CA HIS A 14 -8.87 8.70 15.25
C HIS A 14 -9.97 8.00 16.06
N GLU A 15 -10.75 7.15 15.40
CA GLU A 15 -11.66 6.21 16.08
C GLU A 15 -10.84 5.31 17.02
N PRO A 16 -11.16 5.25 18.33
CA PRO A 16 -10.55 4.29 19.23
C PRO A 16 -10.96 2.88 18.78
N PHE A 17 -10.02 2.09 18.25
CA PHE A 17 -10.31 0.76 17.72
C PHE A 17 -10.67 -0.23 18.83
N ALA A 18 -11.94 -0.27 19.23
CA ALA A 18 -12.50 -1.30 20.11
C ALA A 18 -12.67 -2.66 19.40
N SER A 19 -12.48 -2.69 18.09
CA SER A 19 -12.67 -3.83 17.20
C SER A 19 -11.69 -3.74 16.02
N PRO A 20 -11.28 -4.86 15.39
CA PRO A 20 -10.47 -4.86 14.16
C PRO A 20 -11.11 -4.14 12.95
N GLY A 21 -12.33 -3.61 13.11
CA GLY A 21 -13.10 -2.91 12.10
C GLY A 21 -13.99 -3.86 11.32
N ASP A 22 -15.19 -3.41 10.96
CA ASP A 22 -16.09 -4.15 10.07
C ASP A 22 -15.80 -3.74 8.63
N PHE A 23 -15.41 -4.71 7.79
CA PHE A 23 -15.12 -4.46 6.38
C PHE A 23 -16.39 -4.03 5.63
N ALA A 24 -17.54 -4.60 5.97
CA ALA A 24 -18.81 -4.32 5.29
C ALA A 24 -19.30 -2.90 5.57
N SER A 25 -18.88 -2.29 6.67
CA SER A 25 -19.26 -0.93 7.05
C SER A 25 -18.26 0.14 6.61
N ARG A 26 -17.18 -0.23 5.89
CA ARG A 26 -16.20 0.76 5.40
C ARG A 26 -16.85 1.62 4.32
N SER A 27 -16.60 2.93 4.37
CA SER A 27 -16.95 3.84 3.26
C SER A 27 -16.42 3.28 1.95
N GLY A 28 -17.29 3.17 0.96
CA GLY A 28 -16.92 2.74 -0.37
C GLY A 28 -15.90 3.67 -1.03
N PRO A 29 -15.27 3.24 -2.12
CA PRO A 29 -14.40 4.13 -2.90
C PRO A 29 -15.19 5.37 -3.33
N ASP A 30 -14.55 6.53 -3.21
CA ASP A 30 -15.13 7.80 -3.67
C ASP A 30 -15.45 7.72 -5.18
N PRO A 31 -16.72 7.87 -5.58
CA PRO A 31 -17.11 7.81 -6.99
C PRO A 31 -16.52 8.94 -7.84
N GLY A 32 -16.05 10.03 -7.22
CA GLY A 32 -15.38 11.15 -7.89
C GLY A 32 -13.86 11.01 -8.02
N ARG A 33 -13.27 9.86 -7.65
CA ARG A 33 -11.81 9.71 -7.59
C ARG A 33 -11.16 9.78 -8.98
N ASP A 34 -10.23 10.72 -9.15
CA ASP A 34 -9.37 10.82 -10.32
C ASP A 34 -8.17 9.86 -10.21
N PHE A 35 -8.22 8.76 -10.95
CA PHE A 35 -7.15 7.76 -10.96
C PHE A 35 -5.87 8.21 -11.69
N ALA A 36 -5.93 9.29 -12.48
CA ALA A 36 -4.75 9.90 -13.06
C ALA A 36 -3.97 10.72 -12.02
N GLN A 37 -4.67 11.33 -11.05
CA GLN A 37 -4.04 12.04 -9.93
C GLN A 37 -3.62 11.09 -8.81
N ARG A 38 -4.37 10.01 -8.57
CA ARG A 38 -4.06 9.03 -7.53
C ARG A 38 -4.42 7.61 -7.96
N ALA A 39 -3.39 6.78 -8.14
CA ALA A 39 -3.55 5.38 -8.52
C ALA A 39 -4.49 4.61 -7.57
N PHE A 40 -5.16 3.60 -8.13
CA PHE A 40 -5.88 2.62 -7.33
C PHE A 40 -4.87 1.73 -6.59
N THR A 41 -4.96 1.70 -5.26
CA THR A 41 -3.98 1.02 -4.39
C THR A 41 -4.64 -0.13 -3.65
N VAL A 42 -4.01 -1.29 -3.65
CA VAL A 42 -4.44 -2.47 -2.90
C VAL A 42 -3.37 -2.81 -1.87
N GLY A 43 -3.75 -2.88 -0.59
CA GLY A 43 -2.87 -3.32 0.49
C GLY A 43 -3.04 -4.81 0.78
N ILE A 44 -1.93 -5.54 0.84
CA ILE A 44 -1.92 -6.97 1.18
C ILE A 44 -1.38 -7.14 2.60
N GLY A 45 -2.26 -7.47 3.54
CA GLY A 45 -1.92 -7.67 4.97
C GLY A 45 -2.16 -9.11 5.43
N GLY A 46 -1.46 -9.52 6.49
CA GLY A 46 -1.57 -10.87 7.05
C GLY A 46 -0.37 -11.28 7.90
N PRO A 47 -0.47 -12.38 8.69
CA PRO A 47 0.61 -12.86 9.55
C PRO A 47 1.92 -13.15 8.81
N VAL A 48 3.03 -13.25 9.57
CA VAL A 48 4.31 -13.69 9.01
C VAL A 48 4.16 -15.12 8.47
N GLY A 49 4.72 -15.39 7.29
CA GLY A 49 4.64 -16.71 6.64
C GLY A 49 3.34 -17.01 5.89
N SER A 50 2.35 -16.10 5.84
CA SER A 50 1.07 -16.35 5.15
C SER A 50 1.14 -16.25 3.61
N GLY A 51 2.33 -16.05 3.03
CA GLY A 51 2.50 -15.98 1.58
C GLY A 51 2.14 -14.64 0.93
N LYS A 52 2.17 -13.52 1.66
CA LYS A 52 1.83 -12.18 1.12
C LYS A 52 2.65 -11.83 -0.12
N THR A 53 3.97 -11.97 -0.05
CA THR A 53 4.90 -11.65 -1.14
C THR A 53 4.70 -12.57 -2.35
N ALA A 54 4.41 -13.85 -2.11
CA ALA A 54 4.05 -14.80 -3.18
C ALA A 54 2.72 -14.46 -3.86
N LEU A 55 1.72 -13.98 -3.09
CA LEU A 55 0.47 -13.49 -3.66
C LEU A 55 0.71 -12.24 -4.53
N VAL A 56 1.54 -11.31 -4.06
CA VAL A 56 1.91 -10.11 -4.84
C VAL A 56 2.57 -10.51 -6.16
N GLN A 57 3.52 -11.46 -6.15
CA GLN A 57 4.13 -12.00 -7.37
C GLN A 57 3.07 -12.54 -8.34
N ALA A 58 2.19 -13.44 -7.87
CA ALA A 58 1.16 -14.04 -8.71
C ALA A 58 0.18 -13.00 -9.30
N LEU A 59 -0.17 -11.98 -8.53
CA LEU A 59 -0.99 -10.86 -9.01
C LEU A 59 -0.27 -10.04 -10.08
N CYS A 60 1.01 -9.72 -9.89
CA CYS A 60 1.81 -9.01 -10.88
C CYS A 60 1.88 -9.79 -12.19
N GLU A 61 2.20 -11.09 -12.15
CA GLU A 61 2.26 -11.94 -13.34
C GLU A 61 0.94 -11.97 -14.10
N ARG A 62 -0.18 -12.03 -13.36
CA ARG A 62 -1.51 -12.14 -13.97
C ARG A 62 -2.02 -10.84 -14.57
N LEU A 63 -1.62 -9.69 -14.02
CA LEU A 63 -2.21 -8.38 -14.31
C LEU A 63 -1.29 -7.44 -15.09
N ARG A 64 0.03 -7.70 -15.14
CA ARG A 64 1.00 -6.81 -15.79
C ARG A 64 0.80 -6.61 -17.29
N SER A 65 0.06 -7.50 -17.97
CA SER A 65 -0.30 -7.34 -19.38
C SER A 65 -1.44 -6.33 -19.61
N ASP A 66 -2.29 -6.16 -18.60
CA ASP A 66 -3.58 -5.47 -18.74
C ASP A 66 -3.54 -4.09 -18.05
N PHE A 67 -2.68 -3.92 -17.05
CA PHE A 67 -2.60 -2.72 -16.21
C PHE A 67 -1.17 -2.22 -16.05
N SER A 68 -1.02 -0.89 -15.89
CA SER A 68 0.24 -0.31 -15.43
C SER A 68 0.36 -0.51 -13.92
N LEU A 69 1.25 -1.42 -13.51
CA LEU A 69 1.43 -1.80 -12.12
C LEU A 69 2.70 -1.21 -11.52
N GLY A 70 2.69 -1.08 -10.20
CA GLY A 70 3.85 -0.83 -9.37
C GLY A 70 3.65 -1.50 -8.01
N VAL A 71 4.75 -1.95 -7.40
CA VAL A 71 4.74 -2.58 -6.09
C VAL A 71 5.60 -1.77 -5.13
N VAL A 72 5.03 -1.48 -3.96
CA VAL A 72 5.76 -0.94 -2.82
C VAL A 72 5.75 -1.99 -1.73
N THR A 73 6.89 -2.56 -1.40
CA THR A 73 7.02 -3.47 -0.25
C THR A 73 7.41 -2.66 0.98
N ASN A 74 6.85 -3.01 2.12
CA ASN A 74 7.17 -2.37 3.39
C ASN A 74 7.84 -3.39 4.31
N ASP A 75 9.16 -3.43 4.25
CA ASP A 75 9.99 -4.29 5.09
C ASP A 75 10.61 -3.45 6.21
N ILE A 76 10.48 -3.89 7.46
CA ILE A 76 10.90 -3.09 8.61
C ILE A 76 12.44 -2.94 8.74
N PHE A 77 13.21 -3.93 8.28
CA PHE A 77 14.67 -3.98 8.46
C PHE A 77 15.43 -4.61 7.29
N THR A 78 14.73 -5.03 6.23
CA THR A 78 15.32 -5.75 5.11
C THR A 78 14.77 -5.22 3.80
N ARG A 79 15.30 -5.70 2.67
CA ARG A 79 14.74 -5.45 1.33
C ARG A 79 14.32 -6.77 0.68
N GLU A 80 14.09 -7.78 1.50
CA GLU A 80 13.94 -9.16 1.07
C GLU A 80 12.70 -9.34 0.20
N ASP A 81 11.58 -8.67 0.53
CA ASP A 81 10.37 -8.78 -0.28
C ASP A 81 10.57 -8.13 -1.66
N ALA A 82 11.25 -6.99 -1.73
CA ALA A 82 11.56 -6.32 -3.01
C ALA A 82 12.51 -7.17 -3.86
N ASP A 83 13.59 -7.67 -3.26
CA ASP A 83 14.56 -8.52 -3.93
C ASP A 83 13.95 -9.84 -4.40
N PHE A 84 13.05 -10.43 -3.61
CA PHE A 84 12.28 -11.60 -3.99
C PHE A 84 11.51 -11.33 -5.28
N LEU A 85 10.75 -10.23 -5.35
CA LEU A 85 9.96 -9.89 -6.54
C LEU A 85 10.82 -9.60 -7.77
N LEU A 86 11.96 -8.94 -7.59
CA LEU A 86 12.93 -8.68 -8.66
C LEU A 86 13.52 -9.98 -9.22
N ARG A 87 13.91 -10.93 -8.34
CA ARG A 87 14.46 -12.23 -8.74
C ARG A 87 13.46 -13.11 -9.49
N HIS A 88 12.16 -12.94 -9.21
CA HIS A 88 11.08 -13.66 -9.89
C HIS A 88 10.55 -12.89 -11.11
N GLU A 89 11.21 -11.79 -11.51
CA GLU A 89 10.82 -10.97 -12.66
C GLU A 89 9.34 -10.58 -12.62
N ALA A 90 8.80 -10.29 -11.42
CA ALA A 90 7.39 -9.99 -11.24
C ALA A 90 6.96 -8.77 -12.07
N LEU A 91 7.78 -7.72 -12.06
CA LEU A 91 7.69 -6.51 -12.88
C LEU A 91 9.10 -6.01 -13.24
N GLU A 92 9.20 -5.02 -14.13
CA GLU A 92 10.42 -4.28 -14.38
C GLU A 92 10.95 -3.63 -13.10
N SER A 93 12.28 -3.55 -12.95
CA SER A 93 12.90 -3.13 -11.69
C SER A 93 12.51 -1.72 -11.24
N GLU A 94 12.27 -0.81 -12.18
CA GLU A 94 11.79 0.55 -11.92
C GLU A 94 10.37 0.61 -11.32
N ARG A 95 9.62 -0.49 -11.37
CA ARG A 95 8.25 -0.60 -10.85
C ARG A 95 8.18 -1.25 -9.47
N ILE A 96 9.30 -1.68 -8.91
CA ILE A 96 9.37 -2.34 -7.59
C ILE A 96 10.23 -1.48 -6.66
N ILE A 97 9.63 -1.00 -5.57
CA ILE A 97 10.32 -0.20 -4.55
C ILE A 97 10.14 -0.88 -3.20
N GLY A 98 11.23 -1.12 -2.49
CA GLY A 98 11.20 -1.47 -1.07
C GLY A 98 11.39 -0.22 -0.22
N VAL A 99 10.48 0.02 0.73
CA VAL A 99 10.59 1.09 1.73
C VAL A 99 10.83 0.50 3.11
N GLU A 100 11.73 1.13 3.88
CA GLU A 100 12.02 0.77 5.26
C GLU A 100 11.18 1.65 6.20
N THR A 101 10.30 1.06 7.02
CA THR A 101 9.47 1.83 7.96
C THR A 101 9.85 1.64 9.44
N GLY A 102 11.12 1.36 9.72
CA GLY A 102 11.61 1.05 11.08
C GLY A 102 12.50 2.12 11.75
N GLY A 103 12.55 3.34 11.21
CA GLY A 103 13.38 4.45 11.72
C GLY A 103 12.82 5.15 12.96
#